data_AF-A0A9W8GLZ4-F1
#
_entry.id   AF-A0A9W8GLZ4-F1
#
_cell.length_a   1.000
_cell.length_b   1.000
_cell.length_c   1.000
_cell.angle_alpha   90.00
_cell.angle_beta   90.00
_cell.angle_gamma   90.00
#
_symmetry.space_group_name_H-M   'P 1'
#
loop_
_entity.id
_entity.type
_entity.pdbx_description
1 polymer ?
#
loop_
_entity_poly.entity_id
_entity_poly.type
_entity_poly.pdbx_seq_one_letter_code
_entity_poly.pdbx_strand_id
1 'polypeptide(L)'
;MSTKSTRYEPPADFHRQKGVPATHFKHSAITKKGKELWLLRVPDNVSLKDLEGLKIKHPTSAAHGILAETTASAGKAAFQIISSEATNGSAEFKGMAEMNVLLPDDDDDDEDDEDISLTLLPNRCTRLLSMVEKIDIPDSTAYAKQISVRERPFRQQPENMKLRFIPYGFYSAEDYTAMDNAQEDVAVPDAAAVEEEEPPRKKKKTKTEDPSAAEETKKEKKDKKDKKEKKSKKEKS
;
A
#
# COMPACT_ATOMS: atom_id res chain seq x y z
N MET A 1 27.58 -35.11 37.77
CA MET A 1 27.27 -33.75 37.26
C MET A 1 25.80 -33.73 36.91
N SER A 2 24.99 -32.99 37.67
CA SER A 2 23.53 -32.95 37.47
C SER A 2 23.22 -32.00 36.30
N THR A 3 22.79 -32.55 35.17
CA THR A 3 22.29 -31.75 34.05
C THR A 3 20.91 -31.23 34.42
N LYS A 4 20.83 -29.95 34.81
CA LYS A 4 19.57 -29.26 34.97
C LYS A 4 18.82 -29.34 33.63
N SER A 5 17.76 -30.14 33.58
CA SER A 5 16.81 -30.11 32.47
C SER A 5 16.14 -28.74 32.48
N THR A 6 16.50 -27.89 31.53
CA THR A 6 15.84 -26.59 31.32
C THR A 6 14.54 -26.85 30.54
N ARG A 7 13.49 -27.27 31.25
CA ARG A 7 12.14 -27.28 30.67
C ARG A 7 11.74 -25.85 30.35
N TYR A 8 11.14 -25.67 29.19
CA TYR A 8 10.61 -24.37 28.78
C TYR A 8 9.39 -24.03 29.64
N GLU A 9 9.33 -22.79 30.12
CA GLU A 9 8.16 -22.22 30.81
C GLU A 9 7.63 -21.07 29.94
N PRO A 10 6.38 -21.12 29.45
CA PRO A 10 5.79 -20.03 28.69
C PRO A 10 5.51 -18.83 29.60
N PRO A 11 5.31 -17.61 29.04
CA PRO A 11 4.88 -16.47 29.85
C PRO A 11 3.54 -16.74 30.55
N ALA A 12 3.31 -16.10 31.69
CA ALA A 12 2.20 -16.42 32.61
C ALA A 12 0.79 -16.39 31.98
N ASP A 13 0.59 -15.53 30.98
CA ASP A 13 -0.70 -15.35 30.31
C ASP A 13 -0.93 -16.37 29.17
N PHE A 14 0.03 -17.26 28.91
CA PHE A 14 -0.07 -18.28 27.88
C PHE A 14 -0.43 -19.61 28.51
N HIS A 15 -1.49 -20.21 28.00
CA HIS A 15 -1.92 -21.54 28.39
C HIS A 15 -1.62 -22.52 27.25
N ARG A 16 -1.08 -23.69 27.60
CA ARG A 16 -0.96 -24.79 26.65
C ARG A 16 -2.37 -25.20 26.21
N GLN A 17 -2.61 -25.20 24.91
CA GLN A 17 -3.85 -25.72 24.36
C GLN A 17 -3.85 -27.23 24.57
N LYS A 18 -4.74 -27.71 25.44
CA LYS A 18 -5.00 -29.15 25.65
C LYS A 18 -6.05 -29.61 24.65
N GLY A 19 -5.77 -30.71 23.95
CA GLY A 19 -6.66 -31.23 22.91
C GLY A 19 -6.54 -30.45 21.60
N VAL A 20 -6.39 -31.18 20.50
CA VAL A 20 -6.69 -30.65 19.17
C VAL A 20 -8.17 -31.00 18.93
N PRO A 21 -9.05 -30.01 18.66
CA PRO A 21 -10.41 -30.34 18.23
C PRO A 21 -10.27 -31.21 16.99
N ALA A 22 -10.65 -32.49 17.11
CA ALA A 22 -10.40 -33.58 16.17
C ALA A 22 -10.27 -33.07 14.72
N THR A 23 -9.05 -32.71 14.33
CA THR A 23 -8.80 -32.38 12.95
C THR A 23 -8.79 -33.74 12.27
N HIS A 24 -9.75 -34.01 11.40
CA HIS A 24 -9.76 -35.22 10.55
C HIS A 24 -8.54 -35.28 9.58
N PHE A 25 -7.53 -34.46 9.82
CA PHE A 25 -6.40 -34.16 8.95
C PHE A 25 -5.17 -34.93 9.44
N LYS A 26 -5.23 -36.27 9.31
CA LYS A 26 -4.08 -37.15 9.58
C LYS A 26 -2.97 -36.92 8.56
N HIS A 27 -1.71 -36.99 8.99
CA HIS A 27 -0.55 -36.82 8.11
C HIS A 27 -0.57 -37.82 6.94
N SER A 28 -0.96 -39.06 7.25
CA SER A 28 -1.18 -40.13 6.28
C SER A 28 -2.25 -39.81 5.22
N ALA A 29 -3.22 -38.95 5.52
CA ALA A 29 -4.33 -38.63 4.62
C ALA A 29 -3.93 -37.67 3.50
N ILE A 30 -2.94 -36.81 3.74
CA ILE A 30 -2.46 -35.77 2.81
C ILE A 30 -1.37 -36.30 1.88
N THR A 31 -0.57 -37.24 2.37
CA THR A 31 0.55 -37.84 1.63
C THR A 31 0.10 -38.84 0.55
N LYS A 32 -1.20 -39.17 0.50
CA LYS A 32 -1.76 -40.05 -0.53
C LYS A 32 -1.69 -39.39 -1.92
N LYS A 33 -1.30 -40.17 -2.93
CA LYS A 33 -1.25 -39.72 -4.33
C LYS A 33 -2.59 -39.15 -4.78
N GLY A 34 -2.55 -37.99 -5.44
CA GLY A 34 -3.72 -37.37 -6.07
C GLY A 34 -4.51 -36.40 -5.19
N LYS A 35 -4.07 -36.14 -3.95
CA LYS A 35 -4.61 -35.06 -3.13
C LYS A 35 -3.72 -33.82 -3.24
N GLU A 36 -4.35 -32.65 -3.24
CA GLU A 36 -3.68 -31.36 -3.23
C GLU A 36 -3.97 -30.63 -1.92
N LEU A 37 -2.99 -29.88 -1.41
CA LEU A 37 -3.17 -29.02 -0.25
C LEU A 37 -3.39 -27.59 -0.71
N TRP A 38 -4.49 -26.98 -0.27
CA TRP A 38 -4.89 -25.64 -0.68
C TRP A 38 -4.85 -24.71 0.52
N LEU A 39 -4.26 -23.53 0.34
CA LEU A 39 -4.26 -22.46 1.33
C LEU A 39 -5.09 -21.30 0.79
N LEU A 40 -6.16 -20.95 1.49
CA LEU A 40 -7.03 -19.83 1.17
C LEU A 40 -6.91 -18.76 2.25
N ARG A 41 -6.49 -17.56 1.86
CA ARG A 41 -6.54 -16.38 2.73
C ARG A 41 -7.89 -15.71 2.61
N VAL A 42 -8.56 -15.52 3.75
CA VAL A 42 -9.88 -14.89 3.85
C VAL A 42 -9.77 -13.65 4.75
N PRO A 43 -10.33 -12.49 4.35
CA PRO A 43 -10.40 -11.31 5.20
C PRO A 43 -11.23 -11.53 6.47
N ASP A 44 -10.84 -10.90 7.58
CA ASP A 44 -11.48 -11.09 8.90
C ASP A 44 -12.96 -10.66 8.93
N ASN A 45 -13.37 -9.80 8.02
CA ASN A 45 -14.75 -9.34 7.89
C ASN A 45 -15.66 -10.30 7.12
N VAL A 46 -15.15 -11.43 6.62
CA VAL A 46 -15.92 -12.48 5.93
C VAL A 46 -16.13 -13.64 6.90
N SER A 47 -17.38 -13.96 7.20
CA SER A 47 -17.71 -15.06 8.12
C SER A 47 -17.73 -16.40 7.40
N LEU A 48 -17.55 -17.51 8.13
CA LEU A 48 -17.63 -18.86 7.55
C LEU A 48 -18.98 -19.16 6.88
N LYS A 49 -20.06 -18.51 7.35
CA LYS A 49 -21.40 -18.63 6.75
C LYS A 49 -21.46 -18.02 5.35
N ASP A 50 -20.71 -16.96 5.10
CA ASP A 50 -20.61 -16.31 3.79
C ASP A 50 -19.83 -17.18 2.78
N LEU A 51 -19.07 -18.16 3.27
CA LEU A 51 -18.30 -19.10 2.45
C LEU A 51 -19.08 -20.40 2.15
N GLU A 52 -20.23 -20.62 2.79
CA GLU A 52 -21.02 -21.82 2.60
C GLU A 52 -21.56 -21.90 1.16
N GLY A 53 -21.26 -22.98 0.45
CA GLY A 53 -21.65 -23.16 -0.94
C GLY A 53 -20.81 -22.39 -1.96
N LEU A 54 -19.69 -21.77 -1.55
CA LEU A 54 -18.77 -21.07 -2.45
C LEU A 54 -18.16 -22.03 -3.47
N LYS A 55 -18.43 -21.78 -4.75
CA LYS A 55 -17.90 -22.59 -5.86
C LYS A 55 -16.65 -21.94 -6.44
N ILE A 56 -15.50 -22.51 -6.13
CA ILE A 56 -14.20 -22.06 -6.66
C ILE A 56 -13.92 -22.80 -7.96
N LYS A 57 -13.75 -22.05 -9.06
CA LYS A 57 -13.29 -22.64 -10.33
C LYS A 57 -11.86 -23.12 -10.21
N HIS A 58 -11.54 -24.23 -10.88
CA HIS A 58 -10.18 -24.74 -10.87
C HIS A 58 -9.20 -23.72 -11.49
N PRO A 59 -8.04 -23.45 -10.85
CA PRO A 59 -7.10 -22.41 -11.28
C PRO A 59 -6.66 -22.48 -12.75
N THR A 60 -6.49 -23.69 -13.29
CA THR A 60 -6.09 -23.91 -14.70
C THR A 60 -7.15 -23.50 -15.72
N SER A 61 -8.40 -23.29 -15.29
CA SER A 61 -9.53 -22.98 -16.18
C SER A 61 -9.94 -21.50 -16.14
N ALA A 62 -9.32 -20.67 -15.30
CA ALA A 62 -9.78 -19.31 -15.06
C ALA A 62 -9.08 -18.28 -15.97
N ALA A 63 -9.86 -17.58 -16.79
CA ALA A 63 -9.39 -16.39 -17.50
C ALA A 63 -9.12 -15.26 -16.51
N HIS A 64 -7.95 -14.62 -16.59
CA HIS A 64 -7.53 -13.48 -15.75
C HIS A 64 -7.38 -13.75 -14.25
N GLY A 65 -7.42 -15.01 -13.81
CA GLY A 65 -7.10 -15.39 -12.44
C GLY A 65 -8.22 -15.25 -11.42
N ILE A 66 -9.41 -14.81 -11.81
CA ILE A 66 -10.58 -14.76 -10.93
C ILE A 66 -11.25 -16.13 -10.92
N LEU A 67 -11.21 -16.81 -9.76
CA LEU A 67 -11.74 -18.16 -9.58
C LEU A 67 -13.19 -18.19 -9.12
N ALA A 68 -13.60 -17.19 -8.34
CA ALA A 68 -14.95 -17.05 -7.83
C ALA A 68 -15.20 -15.59 -7.46
N GLU A 69 -16.47 -15.20 -7.50
CA GLU A 69 -16.94 -13.94 -6.93
C GLU A 69 -17.99 -14.27 -5.87
N THR A 70 -17.97 -13.56 -4.76
CA THR A 70 -18.98 -13.66 -3.71
C THR A 70 -19.30 -12.29 -3.15
N THR A 71 -20.53 -12.12 -2.69
CA THR A 71 -20.96 -10.92 -1.97
C THR A 71 -21.18 -11.32 -0.52
N ALA A 72 -20.47 -10.69 0.41
CA ALA A 72 -20.71 -10.96 1.84
C ALA A 72 -22.16 -10.65 2.20
N SER A 73 -22.75 -11.39 3.14
CA SER A 73 -24.17 -11.29 3.52
C SER A 73 -24.59 -9.88 3.96
N ALA A 74 -23.63 -9.04 4.40
CA ALA A 74 -23.85 -7.63 4.70
C ALA A 74 -24.07 -6.73 3.47
N GLY A 75 -24.02 -7.26 2.25
CA GLY A 75 -24.38 -6.58 1.00
C GLY A 75 -23.50 -5.41 0.57
N LYS A 76 -22.43 -5.10 1.31
CA LYS A 76 -21.61 -3.89 1.10
C LYS A 76 -20.35 -4.10 0.27
N ALA A 77 -19.81 -5.32 0.25
CA ALA A 77 -18.54 -5.61 -0.39
C ALA A 77 -18.65 -6.84 -1.30
N ALA A 78 -18.21 -6.66 -2.54
CA ALA A 78 -17.97 -7.77 -3.46
C ALA A 78 -16.54 -8.27 -3.24
N PHE A 79 -16.35 -9.58 -3.23
CA PHE A 79 -15.04 -10.21 -3.11
C PHE A 79 -14.78 -11.08 -4.33
N GLN A 80 -13.51 -11.18 -4.69
CA GLN A 80 -13.03 -12.08 -5.73
C GLN A 80 -11.93 -12.98 -5.17
N ILE A 81 -11.93 -14.24 -5.55
CA ILE A 81 -10.83 -15.16 -5.23
C ILE A 81 -9.85 -15.16 -6.38
N ILE A 82 -8.58 -14.88 -6.07
CA ILE A 82 -7.46 -14.89 -7.01
C ILE A 82 -6.49 -16.03 -6.70
N SER A 83 -5.87 -16.58 -7.75
CA SER A 83 -4.83 -17.61 -7.63
C SER A 83 -3.42 -17.02 -7.75
N SER A 84 -2.46 -17.60 -7.02
CA SER A 84 -1.03 -17.30 -7.20
C SER A 84 -0.54 -17.57 -8.62
N GLU A 85 -1.11 -18.55 -9.30
CA GLU A 85 -0.71 -18.94 -10.66
C GLU A 85 -1.06 -17.88 -11.70
N ALA A 86 -2.13 -17.12 -11.47
CA ALA A 86 -2.57 -16.11 -12.41
C ALA A 86 -1.85 -14.77 -12.25
N THR A 87 -1.22 -14.54 -11.10
CA THR A 87 -0.65 -13.25 -10.72
C THR A 87 0.88 -13.19 -10.84
N ASN A 88 1.51 -14.19 -11.48
CA ASN A 88 2.94 -14.25 -11.85
C ASN A 88 3.87 -13.52 -10.87
N GLY A 89 3.89 -13.97 -9.61
CA GLY A 89 4.83 -13.46 -8.61
C GLY A 89 4.38 -12.18 -7.88
N SER A 90 3.07 -11.95 -7.73
CA SER A 90 2.57 -10.96 -6.77
C SER A 90 3.19 -11.19 -5.39
N ALA A 91 3.67 -10.10 -4.77
CA ALA A 91 4.31 -10.13 -3.46
C ALA A 91 3.40 -10.72 -2.37
N GLU A 92 2.08 -10.66 -2.56
CA GLU A 92 1.07 -11.21 -1.65
C GLU A 92 1.23 -12.71 -1.42
N PHE A 93 1.54 -13.48 -2.47
CA PHE A 93 1.63 -14.94 -2.38
C PHE A 93 3.01 -15.42 -1.92
N LYS A 94 4.02 -14.56 -1.92
CA LYS A 94 5.37 -14.94 -1.48
C LYS A 94 5.37 -15.35 0.00
N GLY A 95 4.71 -14.56 0.86
CA GLY A 95 4.58 -14.90 2.27
C GLY A 95 3.80 -16.20 2.49
N MET A 96 2.73 -16.41 1.71
CA MET A 96 1.93 -17.65 1.78
C MET A 96 2.73 -18.90 1.35
N ALA A 97 3.61 -18.77 0.36
CA ALA A 97 4.46 -19.87 -0.13
C ALA A 97 5.58 -20.27 0.85
N GLU A 98 5.89 -19.40 1.80
CA GLU A 98 6.87 -19.61 2.88
C GLU A 98 6.21 -20.19 4.15
N MET A 99 4.87 -20.27 4.20
CA MET A 99 4.16 -20.84 5.34
C MET A 99 4.35 -22.35 5.42
N ASN A 100 4.65 -22.79 6.63
CA ASN A 100 4.76 -24.19 7.00
C ASN A 100 3.46 -24.64 7.69
N VAL A 101 2.99 -25.83 7.36
CA VAL A 101 1.80 -26.41 7.99
C VAL A 101 2.27 -27.37 9.08
N LEU A 102 1.79 -27.12 10.30
CA LEU A 102 1.98 -28.01 11.44
C LEU A 102 0.73 -28.85 11.62
N LEU A 103 0.91 -30.15 11.80
CA LEU A 103 -0.16 -31.10 12.05
C LEU A 103 0.09 -31.84 13.37
N PRO A 104 -0.97 -32.28 14.07
CA PRO A 104 -0.81 -33.19 15.19
C PRO A 104 -0.14 -34.48 14.73
N ASP A 105 0.73 -35.03 15.57
CA ASP A 105 1.32 -36.34 15.30
C ASP A 105 0.27 -37.45 15.38
N ASP A 106 0.32 -38.36 14.40
CA ASP A 106 -0.61 -39.50 14.32
C ASP A 106 -0.31 -40.56 15.42
N ASP A 107 0.85 -40.49 16.07
CA ASP A 107 1.32 -41.47 17.08
C ASP A 107 0.89 -41.11 18.52
N ASP A 108 0.43 -39.88 18.76
CA ASP A 108 -0.07 -39.38 20.06
C ASP A 108 -1.61 -39.59 20.19
N ASP A 109 -2.13 -40.72 19.67
CA ASP A 109 -3.57 -41.07 19.70
C ASP A 109 -4.04 -41.54 21.12
N ASP A 110 -3.17 -41.49 22.14
CA ASP A 110 -3.52 -41.82 23.52
C ASP A 110 -4.43 -40.71 24.12
N GLU A 111 -5.71 -41.04 24.35
CA GLU A 111 -6.75 -40.12 24.84
C GLU A 111 -6.41 -39.43 26.19
N ASP A 112 -5.41 -39.96 26.91
CA ASP A 112 -4.95 -39.49 28.22
C ASP A 112 -3.71 -38.59 28.15
N ASP A 113 -3.06 -38.44 26.99
CA ASP A 113 -1.85 -37.62 26.87
C ASP A 113 -2.20 -36.14 26.76
N GLU A 114 -1.87 -35.39 27.83
CA GLU A 114 -2.00 -33.93 27.89
C GLU A 114 -1.07 -33.18 26.90
N ASP A 115 -0.25 -33.94 26.17
CA ASP A 115 0.96 -33.49 25.53
C ASP A 115 0.97 -33.73 24.00
N ILE A 116 0.02 -33.11 23.30
CA ILE A 116 -0.03 -33.20 21.83
C ILE A 116 1.23 -32.55 21.24
N SER A 117 1.99 -33.33 20.47
CA SER A 117 3.10 -32.83 19.68
C SER A 117 2.65 -32.47 18.26
N LEU A 118 3.31 -31.48 17.67
CA LEU A 118 3.03 -31.02 16.30
C LEU A 118 4.24 -31.30 15.42
N THR A 119 4.03 -31.97 14.29
CA THR A 119 5.04 -32.14 13.26
C THR A 119 4.82 -31.25 12.06
N LEU A 120 5.93 -30.95 11.40
CA LEU A 120 5.96 -30.23 10.16
C LEU A 120 5.50 -31.15 9.02
N LEU A 121 4.46 -30.73 8.31
CA LEU A 121 4.07 -31.38 7.06
C LEU A 121 5.19 -31.14 6.01
N PRO A 122 5.78 -32.20 5.42
CA PRO A 122 6.93 -32.05 4.52
C PRO A 122 6.56 -31.39 3.19
N ASN A 123 5.30 -31.50 2.77
CA ASN A 123 4.81 -30.95 1.52
C ASN A 123 4.21 -29.56 1.73
N ARG A 124 4.61 -28.62 0.87
CA ARG A 124 4.02 -27.28 0.84
C ARG A 124 2.62 -27.30 0.21
N CYS A 125 1.84 -26.27 0.51
CA CYS A 125 0.56 -26.02 -0.14
C CYS A 125 0.75 -25.91 -1.66
N THR A 126 0.01 -26.72 -2.41
CA THR A 126 0.07 -26.78 -3.88
C THR A 126 -0.61 -25.57 -4.51
N ARG A 127 -1.73 -25.12 -3.93
CA ARG A 127 -2.51 -23.98 -4.42
C ARG A 127 -2.59 -22.90 -3.35
N LEU A 128 -2.29 -21.67 -3.73
CA LEU A 128 -2.39 -20.50 -2.88
C LEU A 128 -3.45 -19.57 -3.46
N LEU A 129 -4.49 -19.32 -2.68
CA LEU A 129 -5.65 -18.53 -3.06
C LEU A 129 -5.81 -17.36 -2.09
N SER A 130 -6.17 -16.19 -2.61
CA SER A 130 -6.48 -15.03 -1.77
C SER A 130 -7.84 -14.48 -2.14
N MET A 131 -8.69 -14.25 -1.14
CA MET A 131 -9.95 -13.53 -1.31
C MET A 131 -9.69 -12.04 -1.11
N VAL A 132 -9.91 -11.25 -2.15
CA VAL A 132 -9.64 -9.82 -2.19
C VAL A 132 -10.93 -9.06 -2.46
N GLU A 133 -11.13 -7.93 -1.80
CA GLU A 133 -12.26 -7.05 -2.05
C GLU A 133 -12.17 -6.46 -3.46
N LYS A 134 -13.27 -6.58 -4.21
CA LYS A 134 -13.46 -6.00 -5.54
C LYS A 134 -14.06 -4.61 -5.37
N ILE A 135 -13.23 -3.60 -5.57
CA ILE A 135 -13.65 -2.20 -5.55
C ILE A 135 -14.07 -1.81 -6.97
N ASP A 136 -15.36 -1.51 -7.15
CA ASP A 136 -15.85 -0.96 -8.41
C ASP A 136 -15.57 0.54 -8.46
N ILE A 137 -14.52 0.91 -9.20
CA ILE A 137 -14.15 2.32 -9.41
C ILE A 137 -14.83 2.77 -10.71
N PRO A 138 -15.79 3.71 -10.65
CA PRO A 138 -16.49 4.17 -11.85
C PRO A 138 -15.50 4.81 -12.83
N ASP A 139 -15.72 4.59 -14.12
CA ASP A 139 -14.89 5.17 -15.17
C ASP A 139 -15.02 6.70 -15.18
N SER A 140 -13.91 7.38 -14.89
CA SER A 140 -13.84 8.84 -14.87
C SER A 140 -13.40 9.45 -16.21
N THR A 141 -13.18 8.65 -17.25
CA THR A 141 -12.65 9.15 -18.54
C THR A 141 -13.56 10.18 -19.20
N ALA A 142 -14.88 10.03 -19.11
CA ALA A 142 -15.84 10.99 -19.66
C ALA A 142 -15.75 12.36 -18.96
N TYR A 143 -15.69 12.35 -17.63
CA TYR A 143 -15.55 13.56 -16.82
C TYR A 143 -14.19 14.24 -17.03
N ALA A 144 -13.11 13.45 -17.11
CA ALA A 144 -11.77 13.95 -17.42
C ALA A 144 -11.73 14.62 -18.81
N LYS A 145 -12.38 14.04 -19.82
CA LYS A 145 -12.52 14.68 -21.14
C LYS A 145 -13.28 16.00 -21.06
N GLN A 146 -14.37 16.05 -20.28
CA GLN A 146 -15.15 17.28 -20.08
C GLN A 146 -14.32 18.38 -19.41
N ILE A 147 -13.52 18.04 -18.38
CA ILE A 147 -12.61 19.00 -17.73
C ILE A 147 -11.52 19.46 -18.69
N SER A 148 -10.98 18.57 -19.52
CA SER A 148 -9.96 18.90 -20.51
C SER A 148 -10.46 19.90 -21.56
N VAL A 149 -11.73 19.77 -21.97
CA VAL A 149 -12.38 20.68 -22.93
C VAL A 149 -12.81 22.00 -22.28
N ARG A 150 -13.03 22.03 -20.96
CA ARG A 150 -13.45 23.24 -20.26
C ARG A 150 -12.37 24.31 -20.38
N GLU A 151 -12.70 25.38 -21.08
CA GLU A 151 -11.83 26.56 -21.15
C GLU A 151 -11.55 27.06 -19.73
N ARG A 152 -10.27 27.24 -19.41
CA ARG A 152 -9.89 27.78 -18.12
C ARG A 152 -10.35 29.24 -18.11
N PRO A 153 -11.20 29.66 -17.14
CA PRO A 153 -11.65 31.03 -17.09
C PRO A 153 -10.41 31.93 -17.02
N PHE A 154 -10.32 32.87 -17.96
CA PHE A 154 -9.27 33.86 -17.93
C PHE A 154 -9.41 34.66 -16.64
N ARG A 155 -8.35 34.70 -15.83
CA ARG A 155 -8.34 35.55 -14.64
C ARG A 155 -8.34 36.99 -15.12
N GLN A 156 -9.43 37.72 -14.91
CA GLN A 156 -9.47 39.14 -15.22
C GLN A 156 -8.39 39.84 -14.41
N GLN A 157 -7.47 40.50 -15.09
CA GLN A 157 -6.50 41.36 -14.44
C GLN A 157 -7.27 42.53 -13.81
N PRO A 158 -7.04 42.87 -12.54
CA PRO A 158 -7.69 44.01 -11.92
C PRO A 158 -7.48 45.27 -12.76
N GLU A 159 -8.55 46.05 -12.93
CA GLU A 159 -8.45 47.38 -13.52
C GLU A 159 -7.54 48.25 -12.64
N ASN A 160 -6.77 49.15 -13.26
CA ASN A 160 -5.87 50.09 -12.56
C ASN A 160 -4.62 49.46 -11.90
N MET A 161 -4.09 48.37 -12.46
CA MET A 161 -2.79 47.85 -12.03
C MET A 161 -1.65 48.82 -12.43
N LYS A 162 -1.33 49.76 -11.54
CA LYS A 162 -0.23 50.75 -11.71
C LYS A 162 1.09 50.20 -11.16
N LEU A 163 2.21 50.66 -11.73
CA LEU A 163 3.56 50.41 -11.17
C LEU A 163 3.66 51.05 -9.78
N ARG A 164 3.63 50.23 -8.73
CA ARG A 164 3.85 50.69 -7.34
C ARG A 164 5.31 50.67 -6.92
N PHE A 165 6.13 49.92 -7.62
CA PHE A 165 7.55 49.81 -7.35
C PHE A 165 8.33 50.58 -8.42
N ILE A 166 8.94 51.67 -8.01
CA ILE A 166 9.93 52.39 -8.80
C ILE A 166 11.24 52.34 -8.03
N PRO A 167 12.34 51.83 -8.64
CA PRO A 167 13.65 51.81 -8.00
C PRO A 167 14.13 53.21 -7.63
N TYR A 168 14.88 53.32 -6.54
CA TYR A 168 15.51 54.57 -6.13
C TYR A 168 16.37 55.16 -7.26
N GLY A 169 16.18 56.45 -7.54
CA GLY A 169 16.93 57.19 -8.57
C GLY A 169 16.21 57.39 -9.92
N PHE A 170 14.98 56.89 -10.09
CA PHE A 170 14.20 57.10 -11.31
C PHE A 170 13.26 58.31 -11.29
N TYR A 171 12.98 58.87 -10.11
CA TYR A 171 12.13 60.05 -9.93
C TYR A 171 12.95 61.29 -9.59
N SER A 172 12.49 62.45 -10.06
CA SER A 172 12.97 63.75 -9.56
C SER A 172 12.41 63.99 -8.14
N ALA A 173 13.05 64.85 -7.34
CA ALA A 173 12.61 65.15 -5.98
C ALA A 173 11.17 65.70 -5.92
N GLU A 174 10.71 66.33 -7.01
CA GLU A 174 9.37 66.91 -7.15
C GLU A 174 8.31 65.80 -7.33
N ASP A 175 8.61 64.73 -8.07
CA ASP A 175 7.70 63.60 -8.32
C ASP A 175 7.37 62.82 -7.04
N TYR A 176 8.29 62.75 -6.08
CA TYR A 176 8.06 62.10 -4.78
C TYR A 176 6.99 62.82 -3.94
N THR A 177 6.96 64.15 -3.98
CA THR A 177 6.01 64.95 -3.19
C THR A 177 4.58 64.91 -3.74
N ALA A 178 4.43 64.66 -5.05
CA ALA A 178 3.14 64.51 -5.70
C ALA A 178 2.52 63.12 -5.47
N MET A 179 3.34 62.06 -5.37
CA MET A 179 2.86 60.70 -5.10
C MET A 179 2.30 60.51 -3.69
N ASP A 180 2.85 61.22 -2.69
CA ASP A 180 2.40 61.13 -1.29
C ASP A 180 1.03 61.80 -1.06
N ASN A 181 0.61 62.71 -1.96
CA ASN A 181 -0.66 63.43 -1.88
C ASN A 181 -1.80 62.81 -2.70
N ALA A 182 -1.53 61.80 -3.53
CA ALA A 182 -2.51 61.17 -4.42
C ALA A 182 -3.06 59.84 -3.90
N GLN A 183 -2.88 59.57 -2.60
CA GLN A 183 -3.45 58.40 -1.94
C GLN A 183 -4.95 58.64 -1.71
N GLU A 184 -5.75 58.53 -2.77
CA GLU A 184 -7.21 58.44 -2.65
C GLU A 184 -7.55 57.24 -1.75
N ASP A 185 -8.35 57.54 -0.72
CA ASP A 185 -8.87 56.57 0.24
C ASP A 185 -9.59 55.43 -0.49
N VAL A 186 -8.91 54.29 -0.59
CA VAL A 186 -9.57 53.02 -0.91
C VAL A 186 -10.46 52.71 0.28
N ALA A 187 -11.75 53.03 0.16
CA ALA A 187 -12.77 52.63 1.12
C ALA A 187 -12.73 51.11 1.26
N VAL A 188 -12.17 50.66 2.38
CA VAL A 188 -12.22 49.27 2.84
C VAL A 188 -13.70 48.97 3.12
N PRO A 189 -14.33 47.99 2.46
CA PRO A 189 -15.67 47.57 2.86
C PRO A 189 -15.60 47.04 4.30
N ASP A 190 -16.46 47.59 5.13
CA ASP A 190 -16.60 47.36 6.57
C ASP A 190 -16.80 45.85 6.84
N ALA A 191 -15.71 45.16 7.14
CA ALA A 191 -15.73 43.78 7.59
C ALA A 191 -15.99 43.80 9.10
N ALA A 192 -17.23 43.53 9.44
CA ALA A 192 -17.72 43.35 10.79
C ALA A 192 -16.75 42.54 11.67
N ALA A 193 -16.61 43.05 12.88
CA ALA A 193 -15.94 42.49 14.05
C ALA A 193 -15.77 40.96 14.04
N VAL A 194 -14.51 40.52 14.07
CA VAL A 194 -14.12 39.23 14.64
C VAL A 194 -12.93 39.49 15.56
N GLU A 195 -13.09 39.00 16.80
CA GLU A 195 -12.22 39.14 17.96
C GLU A 195 -10.73 38.85 17.72
N GLU A 196 -9.93 39.56 18.51
CA GLU A 196 -8.50 39.37 18.72
C GLU A 196 -8.15 37.97 19.24
N GLU A 197 -7.20 37.29 18.58
CA GLU A 197 -6.20 36.48 19.28
C GLU A 197 -4.81 36.75 18.66
N GLU A 198 -3.88 37.20 19.51
CA GLU A 198 -2.48 37.49 19.19
C GLU A 198 -1.71 36.26 18.69
N PRO A 199 -0.64 36.48 17.90
CA PRO A 199 0.56 35.68 18.11
C PRO A 199 1.87 36.51 18.26
N PRO A 200 2.87 35.96 18.97
CA PRO A 200 4.00 36.72 19.51
C PRO A 200 5.15 36.98 18.52
N ARG A 201 5.88 38.05 18.86
CA ARG A 201 7.00 38.69 18.15
C ARG A 201 8.19 37.75 17.88
N LYS A 202 8.70 37.79 16.64
CA LYS A 202 9.96 37.15 16.19
C LYS A 202 11.19 37.85 16.80
N LYS A 203 12.08 37.08 17.44
CA LYS A 203 13.44 37.51 17.81
C LYS A 203 14.44 37.17 16.68
N LYS A 204 15.34 38.13 16.48
CA LYS A 204 16.44 38.23 15.52
C LYS A 204 17.72 37.56 16.07
N LYS A 205 18.41 36.71 15.29
CA LYS A 205 19.84 36.36 15.41
C LYS A 205 20.37 35.99 14.02
N THR A 206 21.09 36.89 13.34
CA THR A 206 22.57 37.01 13.23
C THR A 206 23.28 35.86 12.51
N LYS A 207 23.87 36.25 11.37
CA LYS A 207 24.89 35.62 10.51
C LYS A 207 26.00 34.86 11.26
N THR A 208 26.47 33.78 10.63
CA THR A 208 27.91 33.49 10.49
C THR A 208 28.13 32.79 9.13
N GLU A 209 29.07 33.33 8.35
CA GLU A 209 29.68 32.82 7.11
C GLU A 209 30.56 31.58 7.49
N ASP A 210 30.97 30.60 6.68
CA ASP A 210 31.36 30.52 5.26
C ASP A 210 31.62 28.99 4.91
N PRO A 211 32.32 28.56 3.82
CA PRO A 211 31.73 27.85 2.69
C PRO A 211 32.27 26.42 2.45
N SER A 212 31.61 25.62 1.60
CA SER A 212 32.27 24.55 0.84
C SER A 212 31.42 24.05 -0.33
N ALA A 213 31.91 24.40 -1.52
CA ALA A 213 31.97 23.65 -2.77
C ALA A 213 30.71 22.93 -3.32
N ALA A 214 30.41 23.35 -4.54
CA ALA A 214 29.42 22.85 -5.46
C ALA A 214 29.78 21.50 -6.10
N GLU A 215 28.82 21.02 -6.89
CA GLU A 215 29.02 20.24 -8.11
C GLU A 215 28.99 18.70 -7.95
N GLU A 216 27.83 18.08 -8.22
CA GLU A 216 27.72 16.92 -9.12
C GLU A 216 26.25 16.49 -9.34
N THR A 217 25.64 17.04 -10.39
CA THR A 217 24.47 16.46 -11.06
C THR A 217 24.80 16.27 -12.53
N LYS A 218 25.08 15.03 -12.97
CA LYS A 218 24.87 14.47 -14.33
C LYS A 218 25.83 13.30 -14.60
N LYS A 219 25.48 12.08 -14.20
CA LYS A 219 26.10 10.85 -14.77
C LYS A 219 25.31 9.58 -14.46
N GLU A 220 24.08 9.48 -14.96
CA GLU A 220 23.33 8.20 -14.88
C GLU A 220 22.37 8.00 -16.06
N LYS A 221 22.87 8.22 -17.29
CA LYS A 221 22.10 7.96 -18.52
C LYS A 221 22.96 7.48 -19.71
N LYS A 222 24.13 6.87 -19.44
CA LYS A 222 25.05 6.38 -20.49
C LYS A 222 25.32 4.87 -20.49
N ASP A 223 24.77 4.08 -19.56
CA ASP A 223 25.02 2.62 -19.48
C ASP A 223 23.97 1.70 -20.14
N LYS A 224 22.99 2.26 -20.86
CA LYS A 224 21.95 1.45 -21.55
C LYS A 224 22.13 1.30 -23.07
N LYS A 225 23.22 1.83 -23.65
CA LYS A 225 23.48 1.78 -25.10
C LYS A 225 24.50 0.70 -25.52
N ASP A 226 25.42 0.30 -24.66
CA ASP A 226 26.50 -0.65 -25.02
C ASP A 226 26.15 -2.14 -24.86
N LYS A 227 24.97 -2.49 -24.34
CA LYS A 227 24.51 -3.89 -24.29
C LYS A 227 23.70 -4.33 -25.52
N LYS A 228 23.35 -3.41 -26.44
CA LYS A 228 22.59 -3.73 -27.67
C LYS A 228 23.48 -4.01 -28.88
N GLU A 229 24.75 -3.58 -28.89
CA GLU A 229 25.68 -3.84 -30.01
C GLU A 229 26.42 -5.18 -29.91
N LYS A 230 26.47 -5.82 -28.74
CA LYS A 230 27.12 -7.14 -28.59
C LYS A 230 26.22 -8.34 -28.95
N LYS A 231 24.93 -8.11 -29.27
CA LYS A 231 23.98 -9.18 -29.65
C LYS A 231 23.71 -9.27 -31.16
N SER A 232 24.11 -8.27 -31.96
CA SER A 232 23.93 -8.27 -33.43
C SER A 232 25.14 -8.79 -34.21
N LYS A 233 26.23 -9.20 -33.54
CA LYS A 233 27.44 -9.75 -34.18
C LYS A 233 27.59 -11.28 -34.07
N LYS A 234 26.57 -12.00 -33.57
CA LYS A 234 26.57 -13.47 -33.44
C LYS A 234 25.62 -14.21 -34.42
N GLU A 235 24.97 -13.50 -35.34
CA GLU A 235 24.06 -14.10 -36.34
C GLU A 235 24.51 -13.92 -37.80
N LYS A 236 25.79 -13.59 -38.03
CA LYS A 236 26.41 -13.70 -39.34
C LYS A 236 27.76 -14.40 -39.23
N SER A 237 27.70 -15.71 -39.05
CA SER A 237 28.70 -16.67 -39.54
C SER A 237 28.05 -18.02 -39.72
#